data_AF-A0A7S2MLW9-F1
#
_entry.id   AF-A0A7S2MLW9-F1
#
_cell.length_a   1.000
_cell.length_b   1.000
_cell.length_c   1.000
_cell.angle_alpha   90.00
_cell.angle_beta   90.00
_cell.angle_gamma   90.00
#
_symmetry.space_group_name_H-M   'P 1'
#
loop_
_entity.id
_entity.type
_entity.pdbx_description
1 polymer ?
#
loop_
_entity_poly.entity_id
_entity_poly.type
_entity_poly.pdbx_seq_one_letter_code
_entity_poly.pdbx_strand_id
1 'polypeptide(L)'
;CYIVGCGRSGTTVLAELLSHHEEAAFLNEPRQLWIPEVPAFDVWSVAAPGRGGRLRFAPAEARAAAGACVVYRQLARLLRPGGRCVVLEKFPEHAFRLPFLAELCAQGLGEGRCAFLHIVRDGVDVAR
;
A
#
# COMPACT_ATOMS: atom_id res chain seq x y z
N CYS A 1 1.93 1.69 7.08
CA CYS A 1 2.67 0.41 7.13
C CYS A 1 2.19 -0.44 5.96
N TYR A 2 3.08 -0.78 5.03
CA TYR A 2 2.76 -1.60 3.87
C TYR A 2 3.17 -3.05 4.12
N ILE A 3 2.22 -3.97 3.99
CA ILE A 3 2.48 -5.41 3.95
C ILE A 3 2.61 -5.82 2.49
N VAL A 4 3.82 -6.28 2.15
CA VAL A 4 4.23 -6.61 0.77
C VAL A 4 4.85 -7.99 0.73
N GLY A 5 4.88 -8.57 -0.47
CA GLY A 5 5.43 -9.90 -0.72
C GLY A 5 4.82 -10.48 -2.00
N CYS A 6 5.26 -11.67 -2.39
CA CYS A 6 4.62 -12.37 -3.50
C CYS A 6 3.15 -12.71 -3.16
N GLY A 7 2.28 -12.83 -4.15
CA GLY A 7 0.97 -13.47 -3.93
C GLY A 7 1.14 -14.85 -3.28
N ARG A 8 0.19 -15.31 -2.46
CA ARG A 8 0.23 -16.63 -1.78
C ARG A 8 1.35 -16.84 -0.74
N SER A 9 2.14 -15.81 -0.44
CA SER A 9 3.20 -15.85 0.59
C SER A 9 2.72 -15.73 2.04
N GLY A 10 1.42 -15.53 2.28
CA GLY A 10 0.86 -15.34 3.62
C GLY A 10 0.64 -13.87 4.01
N THR A 11 0.73 -12.93 3.08
CA THR A 11 0.44 -11.50 3.30
C THR A 11 -0.94 -11.26 3.94
N THR A 12 -1.96 -12.02 3.54
CA THR A 12 -3.32 -11.92 4.12
C THR A 12 -3.35 -12.32 5.59
N VAL A 13 -2.77 -13.46 5.96
CA VAL A 13 -2.76 -13.95 7.36
C VAL A 13 -2.01 -12.96 8.26
N LEU A 14 -0.86 -12.46 7.81
CA LEU A 14 -0.12 -11.45 8.56
C LEU A 14 -0.92 -10.15 8.72
N ALA A 15 -1.57 -9.69 7.66
CA ALA A 15 -2.37 -8.47 7.69
C ALA A 15 -3.59 -8.59 8.61
N GLU A 16 -4.28 -9.72 8.57
CA GLU A 16 -5.40 -10.03 9.44
C GLU A 16 -4.97 -10.06 10.91
N LEU A 17 -3.87 -10.75 11.23
CA LEU A 17 -3.34 -10.79 12.59
C LEU A 17 -3.01 -9.39 13.13
N LEU A 18 -2.31 -8.57 12.33
CA LEU A 18 -1.95 -7.20 12.72
C LEU A 18 -3.17 -6.26 12.79
N SER A 19 -4.24 -6.54 12.03
CA SER A 19 -5.46 -5.73 12.04
C SER A 19 -6.23 -5.80 13.36
N HIS A 20 -5.97 -6.81 14.19
CA HIS A 20 -6.54 -6.92 15.53
C HIS A 20 -5.89 -5.99 16.56
N HIS A 21 -4.77 -5.34 16.24
CA HIS A 21 -4.17 -4.36 17.13
C HIS A 21 -5.07 -3.12 17.24
N GLU A 22 -5.25 -2.59 18.45
CA GLU A 22 -6.20 -1.50 18.70
C GLU A 22 -5.89 -0.25 17.86
N GLU A 23 -4.62 0.07 17.63
CA GLU A 23 -4.18 1.21 16.81
C GLU A 23 -4.20 0.93 15.29
N ALA A 24 -4.53 -0.28 14.82
CA ALA A 24 -4.47 -0.61 13.40
C ALA A 24 -5.74 -0.22 12.62
N ALA A 25 -5.55 0.44 11.48
CA ALA A 25 -6.58 0.67 10.47
C ALA A 25 -6.23 -0.12 9.21
N PHE A 26 -6.89 -1.25 8.99
CA PHE A 26 -6.54 -2.17 7.90
C PHE A 26 -7.23 -1.82 6.57
N LEU A 27 -6.44 -1.76 5.51
CA LEU A 27 -6.86 -1.59 4.12
C LEU A 27 -6.40 -2.81 3.30
N ASN A 28 -7.36 -3.54 2.74
CA ASN A 28 -7.10 -4.70 1.91
C ASN A 28 -7.11 -4.31 0.43
N GLU A 29 -5.92 -4.21 -0.17
CA GLU A 29 -5.70 -3.89 -1.58
C GLU A 29 -6.60 -2.74 -2.08
N PRO A 30 -6.50 -1.53 -1.48
CA PRO A 30 -7.45 -0.43 -1.68
C PRO A 30 -7.26 0.22 -3.06
N ARG A 31 -7.56 -0.52 -4.14
CA ARG A 31 -7.43 -0.06 -5.53
C ARG A 31 -8.31 1.16 -5.82
N GLN A 32 -9.42 1.31 -5.11
CA GLN A 32 -10.32 2.46 -5.19
C GLN A 32 -9.68 3.74 -4.63
N LEU A 33 -8.67 3.63 -3.76
CA LEU A 33 -7.85 4.75 -3.33
C LEU A 33 -6.77 5.04 -4.38
N TRP A 34 -6.07 4.00 -4.83
CA TRP A 34 -4.87 4.17 -5.66
C TRP A 34 -5.14 4.52 -7.12
N ILE A 35 -6.14 3.93 -7.75
CA ILE A 35 -6.40 4.15 -9.19
C ILE A 35 -6.81 5.60 -9.47
N PRO A 36 -7.63 6.29 -8.65
CA PRO A 36 -7.89 7.72 -8.85
C PRO A 36 -6.65 8.61 -8.71
N GLU A 37 -5.76 8.30 -7.76
CA GLU A 37 -4.53 9.07 -7.51
C GLU A 37 -3.46 8.79 -8.56
N VAL A 38 -3.33 7.54 -8.97
CA VAL A 38 -2.36 7.07 -9.97
C VAL A 38 -3.04 6.06 -10.88
N PRO A 39 -3.70 6.49 -11.98
CA PRO A 39 -4.41 5.57 -12.87
C PRO A 39 -3.56 4.41 -13.38
N ALA A 40 -2.26 4.65 -13.59
CA ALA A 40 -1.29 3.65 -14.01
C ALA A 40 -1.02 2.52 -12.97
N PHE A 41 -1.53 2.63 -11.74
CA PHE A 41 -1.48 1.52 -10.77
C PHE A 41 -2.42 0.37 -11.16
N ASP A 42 -3.42 0.63 -12.00
CA ASP A 42 -4.31 -0.37 -12.56
C ASP A 42 -3.57 -1.26 -13.56
N VAL A 43 -3.24 -2.48 -13.13
CA VAL A 43 -2.54 -3.49 -13.93
C VAL A 43 -3.39 -4.72 -14.24
N TRP A 44 -4.65 -4.73 -13.78
CA TRP A 44 -5.51 -5.91 -13.84
C TRP A 44 -6.81 -5.68 -14.61
N SER A 45 -7.36 -4.46 -14.58
CA SER A 45 -8.67 -4.22 -15.19
C SER A 45 -8.58 -4.19 -16.71
N VAL A 46 -9.72 -4.34 -17.38
CA VAL A 46 -9.84 -4.16 -18.83
C VAL A 46 -9.44 -2.75 -19.29
N ALA A 47 -9.48 -1.76 -18.39
CA ALA A 47 -9.07 -0.38 -18.65
C ALA A 47 -7.57 -0.15 -18.43
N ALA A 48 -6.83 -1.13 -17.88
CA ALA A 48 -5.39 -0.99 -17.58
C ALA A 48 -4.56 -0.52 -18.79
N PRO A 49 -4.75 -1.03 -20.03
CA PRO A 49 -4.01 -0.51 -21.18
C PRO A 49 -4.26 0.98 -21.43
N GLY A 50 -5.51 1.43 -21.35
CA GLY A 50 -5.88 2.83 -21.54
C GLY A 50 -5.41 3.75 -20.41
N ARG A 51 -5.14 3.21 -19.22
CA ARG A 51 -4.60 3.94 -18.06
C ARG A 51 -3.07 3.92 -17.98
N GLY A 52 -2.40 3.26 -18.93
CA GLY A 52 -0.94 3.10 -18.91
C GLY A 52 -0.46 2.21 -17.76
N GLY A 53 -1.23 1.18 -17.44
CA GLY A 53 -1.00 0.24 -16.34
C GLY A 53 0.42 -0.31 -16.30
N ARG A 54 1.13 -0.10 -15.18
CA ARG A 54 2.50 -0.61 -14.97
C ARG A 54 2.80 -0.91 -13.50
N LEU A 55 3.81 -1.75 -13.28
CA LEU A 55 4.23 -2.16 -11.94
C LEU A 55 5.26 -1.21 -11.32
N ARG A 56 6.22 -0.73 -12.11
CA ARG A 56 7.37 0.06 -11.62
C ARG A 56 7.16 1.55 -11.85
N PHE A 57 7.59 2.34 -10.87
CA PHE A 57 7.55 3.79 -10.87
C PHE A 57 8.86 4.33 -10.28
N ALA A 58 9.36 5.42 -10.82
CA ALA A 58 10.48 6.15 -10.26
C ALA A 58 10.02 6.91 -9.00
N PRO A 59 10.89 7.07 -7.98
CA PRO A 59 10.59 7.88 -6.79
C PRO A 59 10.05 9.28 -7.11
N ALA A 60 10.62 9.94 -8.13
CA ALA A 60 10.22 11.29 -8.54
C ALA A 60 8.74 11.41 -8.98
N GLU A 61 8.11 10.30 -9.39
CA GLU A 61 6.69 10.28 -9.77
C GLU A 61 5.76 10.36 -8.54
N ALA A 62 6.27 10.16 -7.32
CA ALA A 62 5.50 10.14 -6.08
C ALA A 62 4.71 11.42 -5.82
N ARG A 63 5.22 12.57 -6.26
CA ARG A 63 4.55 13.87 -6.09
C ARG A 63 3.13 13.88 -6.70
N ALA A 64 2.92 13.15 -7.79
CA ALA A 64 1.61 13.07 -8.44
C ALA A 64 0.56 12.34 -7.59
N ALA A 65 0.99 11.53 -6.60
CA ALA A 65 0.12 10.73 -5.74
C ALA A 65 -0.08 11.31 -4.34
N ALA A 66 0.21 12.60 -4.14
CA ALA A 66 0.17 13.23 -2.81
C ALA A 66 -1.22 13.15 -2.14
N GLY A 67 -2.30 13.05 -2.91
CA GLY A 67 -3.66 12.89 -2.40
C GLY A 67 -3.86 11.57 -1.63
N ALA A 68 -3.13 10.50 -1.98
CA ALA A 68 -3.16 9.24 -1.22
C ALA A 68 -2.81 9.44 0.27
N CYS A 69 -1.82 10.31 0.56
CA CYS A 69 -1.46 10.65 1.94
C CYS A 69 -2.53 11.49 2.65
N VAL A 70 -3.29 12.31 1.92
CA VAL A 70 -4.47 13.01 2.47
C VAL A 70 -5.55 12.00 2.87
N VAL A 71 -5.85 11.04 1.98
CA VAL A 71 -6.81 9.98 2.24
C VAL A 71 -6.39 9.15 3.45
N TYR A 72 -5.11 8.77 3.58
CA TYR A 72 -4.62 8.06 4.76
C TYR A 72 -4.82 8.84 6.06
N ARG A 73 -4.55 10.15 6.08
CA ARG A 73 -4.81 10.98 7.27
C ARG A 73 -6.30 11.04 7.61
N GLN A 74 -7.15 11.16 6.60
CA GLN A 74 -8.60 11.19 6.80
C GLN A 74 -9.12 9.86 7.36
N LEU A 75 -8.69 8.73 6.79
CA LEU A 75 -9.02 7.40 7.27
C LEU A 75 -8.53 7.19 8.71
N ALA A 76 -7.29 7.60 9.02
CA ALA A 76 -6.75 7.50 10.37
C ALA A 76 -7.61 8.26 11.39
N ARG A 77 -8.02 9.50 11.06
CA ARG A 77 -8.88 10.33 11.93
C ARG A 77 -10.29 9.75 12.08
N LEU A 78 -10.87 9.23 11.00
CA LEU A 78 -12.22 8.66 11.00
C LEU A 78 -12.28 7.38 11.82
N LEU A 79 -11.31 6.48 11.62
CA LEU A 79 -11.30 5.17 12.25
C LEU A 79 -10.79 5.22 13.69
N ARG A 80 -9.96 6.22 14.04
CA ARG A 80 -9.40 6.41 15.39
C ARG A 80 -9.43 7.89 15.80
N PRO A 81 -10.61 8.43 16.12
CA PRO A 81 -10.74 9.83 16.54
C PRO A 81 -9.94 10.11 17.82
N GLY A 82 -9.04 11.08 17.78
CA GLY A 82 -8.24 11.51 18.94
C GLY A 82 -7.15 10.54 19.40
N GLY A 83 -6.97 9.40 18.72
CA GLY A 83 -6.00 8.36 19.07
C GLY A 83 -4.81 8.26 18.11
N ARG A 84 -3.86 7.40 18.47
CA ARG A 84 -2.82 6.93 17.54
C ARG A 84 -3.45 5.98 16.54
N CYS A 85 -2.94 6.01 15.32
CA CYS A 85 -3.42 5.15 14.26
C CYS A 85 -2.27 4.79 13.31
N VAL A 86 -2.13 3.51 13.04
CA VAL A 86 -1.26 2.96 12.00
C VAL A 86 -2.16 2.44 10.89
N VAL A 87 -2.15 3.14 9.75
CA VAL A 87 -2.78 2.62 8.53
C VAL A 87 -1.94 1.44 8.05
N LEU A 88 -2.55 0.25 8.07
CA LEU A 88 -1.97 -1.00 7.63
C LEU A 88 -2.55 -1.33 6.27
N GLU A 89 -1.73 -1.32 5.23
CA GLU A 89 -2.17 -1.63 3.88
C GLU A 89 -1.53 -2.94 3.42
N LYS A 90 -2.34 -3.93 3.06
CA LYS A 90 -1.87 -5.11 2.34
C LYS A 90 -2.10 -4.90 0.86
N PHE A 91 -1.03 -4.88 0.07
CA PHE A 91 -1.12 -4.80 -1.38
C PHE A 91 0.13 -5.45 -2.01
N PRO A 92 0.09 -6.74 -2.42
CA PRO A 92 1.27 -7.47 -2.89
C PRO A 92 2.05 -6.75 -4.00
N GLU A 93 1.36 -6.14 -4.94
CA GLU A 93 1.92 -5.41 -6.08
C GLU A 93 2.76 -4.19 -5.66
N HIS A 94 2.60 -3.69 -4.42
CA HIS A 94 3.46 -2.64 -3.88
C HIS A 94 4.90 -3.08 -3.67
N ALA A 95 5.19 -4.39 -3.68
CA ALA A 95 6.56 -4.91 -3.72
C ALA A 95 7.37 -4.33 -4.91
N PHE A 96 6.72 -3.98 -6.02
CA PHE A 96 7.38 -3.36 -7.18
C PHE A 96 7.52 -1.83 -7.08
N ARG A 97 6.97 -1.21 -6.02
CA ARG A 97 6.76 0.24 -5.89
C ARG A 97 7.38 0.81 -4.61
N LEU A 98 8.22 0.04 -3.91
CA LEU A 98 8.76 0.44 -2.60
C LEU A 98 9.44 1.82 -2.62
N PRO A 99 10.34 2.14 -3.57
CA PRO A 99 11.00 3.46 -3.59
C PRO A 99 10.00 4.61 -3.84
N PHE A 100 9.02 4.40 -4.71
CA PHE A 100 7.93 5.35 -4.95
C PHE A 100 7.10 5.60 -3.68
N LEU A 101 6.70 4.54 -2.99
CA LEU A 101 5.88 4.64 -1.77
C LEU A 101 6.65 5.27 -0.61
N ALA A 102 7.94 4.95 -0.49
CA ALA A 102 8.81 5.55 0.52
C ALA A 102 8.92 7.07 0.30
N GLU A 103 9.17 7.50 -0.94
CA GLU A 103 9.24 8.92 -1.31
C GLU A 103 7.89 9.63 -1.08
N LEU A 104 6.78 9.01 -1.51
CA LEU A 104 5.44 9.54 -1.29
C LEU A 104 5.16 9.77 0.19
N CYS A 105 5.45 8.80 1.05
CA CYS A 105 5.23 8.94 2.48
C CYS A 105 6.21 9.92 3.14
N ALA A 106 7.47 9.99 2.69
CA ALA A 106 8.43 10.97 3.21
C ALA A 106 7.94 12.40 2.94
N GLN A 107 7.51 12.69 1.71
CA GLN A 107 6.94 13.99 1.32
C GLN A 107 5.58 14.25 1.99
N GLY A 108 4.73 13.23 2.02
CA GLY A 108 3.31 13.37 2.33
C GLY A 108 2.96 13.17 3.80
N LEU A 109 3.75 12.42 4.57
CA LEU A 109 3.49 12.08 5.98
C LEU A 109 4.65 12.47 6.91
N GLY A 110 5.85 12.69 6.37
CA GLY A 110 7.08 13.00 7.10
C GLY A 110 8.05 11.81 7.14
N GLU A 111 9.34 12.11 7.30
CA GLU A 111 10.38 11.07 7.42
C GLU A 111 10.10 10.12 8.61
N GLY A 112 10.42 8.84 8.42
CA GLY A 112 10.18 7.80 9.44
C GLY A 112 8.71 7.42 9.68
N ARG A 113 7.76 8.02 8.95
CA ARG A 113 6.31 7.72 9.08
C ARG A 113 5.83 6.60 8.15
N CYS A 114 6.76 5.87 7.54
CA CYS A 114 6.50 4.74 6.65
C CYS A 114 7.32 3.53 7.08
N ALA A 115 6.72 2.35 6.99
CA ALA A 115 7.36 1.07 7.23
C ALA A 115 6.86 0.05 6.22
N PHE A 116 7.72 -0.88 5.84
CA PHE A 116 7.43 -2.00 4.95
C PHE A 116 7.66 -3.30 5.69
N LEU A 117 6.63 -4.14 5.75
CA LEU A 117 6.71 -5.52 6.22
C LEU A 117 6.73 -6.42 4.98
N HIS A 118 7.92 -6.90 4.61
CA HIS A 118 8.10 -7.81 3.49
C HIS A 118 8.09 -9.26 3.98
N ILE A 119 7.02 -10.00 3.66
CA ILE A 119 6.96 -11.43 3.94
C ILE A 119 7.65 -12.21 2.82
N VAL A 120 8.54 -13.12 3.22
CA VAL A 120 9.24 -14.03 2.33
C VAL A 120 8.79 -15.44 2.67
N ARG A 121 8.37 -16.18 1.65
CA ARG A 121 8.02 -17.60 1.71
C ARG A 121 8.79 -18.30 0.59
N ASP A 122 9.11 -19.58 0.80
CA ASP A 122 9.75 -20.40 -0.23
C ASP A 122 8.98 -20.27 -1.56
N GLY A 123 9.71 -19.99 -2.64
CA GLY A 123 9.13 -19.84 -3.98
C GLY A 123 8.43 -21.10 -4.47
N VAL A 124 8.90 -22.28 -4.06
CA VAL A 124 8.27 -23.57 -4.36
C VAL A 124 6.90 -23.66 -3.70
N ASP A 125 6.77 -23.19 -2.47
CA ASP A 125 5.49 -23.18 -1.75
C ASP A 125 4.51 -22.13 -2.29
N VAL A 126 5.04 -21.03 -2.82
CA VAL A 126 4.25 -19.92 -3.39
C VAL A 126 3.70 -20.26 -4.78
N ALA A 127 4.46 -21.00 -5.59
CA ALA A 127 4.12 -21.30 -6.98
C ALA A 127 3.25 -22.56 -7.18
N ARG A 128 3.03 -23.35 -6.11
CA ARG A 128 2.11 -24.49 -6.10
C ARG A 128 0.66 -24.05 -5.97
#